data_AF-A0A1F6ZFQ7-F1
#
_entry.id   AF-A0A1F6ZFQ7-F1
#
_cell.length_a   1.000
_cell.length_b   1.000
_cell.length_c   1.000
_cell.angle_alpha   90.00
_cell.angle_beta   90.00
_cell.angle_gamma   90.00
#
_symmetry.space_group_name_H-M   'P 1'
#
loop_
_entity.id
_entity.type
_entity.pdbx_description
1 polymer ?
#
loop_
_entity_poly.entity_id
_entity_poly.type
_entity_poly.pdbx_seq_one_letter_code
_entity_poly.pdbx_strand_id
1 'polypeptide(L)'
;MEKKKINQCQAKILEEIVNHGFEFLSYHNPQKQLGDIKETKKEIIKGMISLEHDFNVMSYAPKIKGYKVDLYRAEEAYFHYLNQRAEELTPAR
;
A
#
# COMPACT_ATOMS: atom_id res chain seq x y z
N MET A 1 8.64 4.49 20.11
CA MET A 1 8.42 4.84 18.69
C MET A 1 6.94 4.68 18.42
N GLU A 2 6.27 5.74 17.96
CA GLU A 2 4.86 5.69 17.57
C GLU A 2 4.70 4.71 16.41
N LYS A 3 3.75 3.77 16.50
CA LYS A 3 3.45 2.87 15.37
C LYS A 3 2.87 3.71 14.24
N LYS A 4 3.57 3.80 13.10
CA LYS A 4 3.10 4.54 11.93
C LYS A 4 1.76 3.96 11.46
N LYS A 5 0.75 4.83 11.31
CA LYS A 5 -0.59 4.44 10.81
C LYS A 5 -0.61 4.48 9.28
N ILE A 6 -1.35 3.55 8.68
CA ILE A 6 -1.61 3.51 7.24
C ILE A 6 -2.63 4.61 6.90
N ASN A 7 -2.27 5.49 5.95
CA ASN A 7 -3.17 6.52 5.43
C ASN A 7 -4.04 6.00 4.29
N GLN A 8 -5.00 6.81 3.84
CA GLN A 8 -5.98 6.39 2.83
C GLN A 8 -5.36 6.03 1.47
N CYS A 9 -4.32 6.75 1.02
CA CYS A 9 -3.64 6.45 -0.24
C CYS A 9 -2.89 5.12 -0.16
N GLN A 10 -2.17 4.88 0.94
CA GLN A 10 -1.48 3.62 1.21
C GLN A 10 -2.46 2.45 1.30
N ALA A 11 -3.60 2.64 1.98
CA ALA A 11 -4.64 1.63 2.10
C ALA A 11 -5.20 1.22 0.73
N LYS A 12 -5.45 2.18 -0.18
CA LYS A 12 -5.89 1.87 -1.54
C LYS A 12 -4.82 1.13 -2.35
N ILE A 13 -3.56 1.53 -2.24
CA ILE A 13 -2.46 0.81 -2.91
C ILE A 13 -2.42 -0.64 -2.43
N LEU A 14 -2.54 -0.85 -1.10
CA LEU A 14 -2.56 -2.18 -0.51
C LEU A 14 -3.80 -2.99 -0.94
N GLU A 15 -4.98 -2.38 -0.95
CA GLU A 15 -6.22 -2.99 -1.42
C GLU A 15 -6.08 -3.52 -2.85
N GLU A 16 -5.59 -2.69 -3.77
CA GLU A 16 -5.37 -3.06 -5.17
C GLU A 16 -4.32 -4.18 -5.30
N ILE A 17 -3.23 -4.11 -4.53
CA ILE A 17 -2.22 -5.18 -4.49
C ILE A 17 -2.83 -6.51 -4.06
N VAL A 18 -3.60 -6.51 -2.97
CA VAL A 18 -4.18 -7.72 -2.37
C VAL A 18 -5.28 -8.30 -3.26
N ASN A 19 -6.19 -7.46 -3.76
CA ASN A 19 -7.31 -7.89 -4.60
C ASN A 19 -6.86 -8.49 -5.93
N HIS A 20 -5.77 -7.97 -6.50
CA HIS A 20 -5.27 -8.40 -7.81
C HIS A 20 -4.02 -9.29 -7.75
N GLY A 21 -3.46 -9.53 -6.56
CA GLY A 21 -2.25 -10.32 -6.38
C GLY A 21 -1.03 -9.71 -7.10
N PHE A 22 -0.87 -8.38 -7.05
CA PHE A 22 0.25 -7.73 -7.73
C PHE A 22 1.59 -8.08 -7.09
N GLU A 23 2.36 -8.93 -7.74
CA GLU A 23 3.76 -9.21 -7.35
C GLU A 23 4.72 -8.08 -7.73
N PHE A 24 4.31 -7.22 -8.67
CA PHE A 24 5.14 -6.14 -9.21
C PHE A 24 4.34 -4.87 -9.53
N LEU A 25 4.89 -3.71 -9.15
CA LEU A 25 4.35 -2.40 -9.48
C LEU A 25 5.38 -1.53 -10.20
N SER A 26 5.00 -0.94 -11.34
CA SER A 26 5.85 -0.03 -12.10
C SER A 26 6.02 1.30 -11.39
N TYR A 27 7.26 1.81 -11.34
CA TYR A 27 7.50 3.17 -10.87
C TYR A 27 7.01 4.23 -11.88
N HIS A 28 7.05 3.91 -13.18
CA HIS A 28 6.72 4.86 -14.23
C HIS A 28 5.21 5.01 -14.41
N ASN A 29 4.45 3.93 -14.33
CA ASN A 29 3.01 3.93 -14.58
C ASN A 29 2.20 3.22 -13.48
N PRO A 30 2.41 3.52 -12.19
CA PRO A 30 1.73 2.80 -11.11
C PRO A 30 0.20 3.02 -11.16
N GLN A 31 -0.23 4.22 -11.51
CA GLN A 31 -1.66 4.57 -11.62
C GLN A 31 -2.40 3.72 -12.67
N LYS A 32 -1.75 3.36 -13.77
CA LYS A 32 -2.37 2.51 -14.80
C LYS A 32 -2.54 1.06 -14.32
N GLN A 33 -1.65 0.57 -13.45
CA GLN A 33 -1.73 -0.78 -12.89
C GLN A 33 -2.72 -0.86 -11.74
N LEU A 34 -2.70 0.14 -10.85
CA LEU A 34 -3.58 0.24 -9.69
C LEU A 34 -4.99 0.74 -10.05
N GLY A 35 -5.30 0.89 -11.35
CA GLY A 35 -6.64 1.18 -11.86
C GLY A 35 -7.30 2.42 -11.25
N ASP A 36 -8.18 2.20 -10.26
CA ASP A 36 -9.16 3.15 -9.73
C ASP A 36 -8.64 4.07 -8.62
N ILE A 37 -7.32 4.15 -8.44
CA ILE A 37 -6.73 5.13 -7.53
C ILE A 37 -6.88 6.55 -8.09
N LYS A 38 -7.66 7.37 -7.38
CA LYS A 38 -7.95 8.79 -7.70
C LYS A 38 -6.76 9.71 -7.41
N GLU A 39 -5.82 9.27 -6.59
CA GLU A 39 -4.61 9.97 -6.21
C GLU A 39 -3.69 10.19 -7.42
N THR A 40 -2.95 11.30 -7.40
CA THR A 40 -1.99 11.61 -8.47
C THR A 40 -0.83 10.61 -8.47
N LYS A 41 -0.19 10.43 -9.62
CA LYS A 41 1.05 9.63 -9.71
C LYS A 41 2.09 9.96 -8.63
N LYS A 42 2.24 11.25 -8.28
CA LYS A 42 3.20 11.68 -7.25
C LYS A 42 2.80 11.19 -5.86
N GLU A 43 1.52 11.21 -5.53
CA GLU A 43 0.99 10.70 -4.26
C GLU A 43 1.11 9.19 -4.18
N ILE A 44 0.79 8.48 -5.28
CA ILE A 44 0.96 7.03 -5.37
C ILE A 44 2.42 6.64 -5.13
N ILE A 45 3.36 7.29 -5.82
CA ILE A 45 4.79 7.02 -5.65
C ILE A 45 5.23 7.28 -4.20
N LYS A 46 4.77 8.37 -3.57
CA LYS A 46 5.04 8.63 -2.15
C LYS A 46 4.46 7.54 -1.24
N GLY A 47 3.25 7.07 -1.55
CA GLY A 47 2.61 5.95 -0.87
C GLY A 47 3.44 4.68 -0.96
N MET A 48 3.87 4.31 -2.17
CA MET A 48 4.74 3.15 -2.42
C MET A 48 6.08 3.24 -1.67
N ILE A 49 6.75 4.39 -1.70
CA ILE A 49 8.01 4.63 -0.97
C ILE A 49 7.80 4.45 0.54
N SER A 50 6.70 4.97 1.08
CA SER A 50 6.40 4.79 2.50
C SER A 50 6.01 3.34 2.83
N LEU A 51 5.31 2.63 1.94
CA LEU A 51 5.03 1.19 2.11
C LEU A 51 6.31 0.35 2.09
N GLU A 52 7.32 0.74 1.30
CA GLU A 52 8.66 0.14 1.33
C GLU A 52 9.36 0.41 2.67
N HIS A 53 9.51 1.67 3.07
CA HIS A 53 10.36 2.00 4.23
C HIS A 53 9.70 1.79 5.59
N ASP A 54 8.39 1.98 5.69
CA ASP A 54 7.68 2.02 6.97
C ASP A 54 7.00 0.70 7.31
N PHE A 55 6.62 -0.06 6.28
CA PHE A 55 5.85 -1.30 6.43
C PHE A 55 6.55 -2.51 5.80
N ASN A 56 7.63 -2.29 5.05
CA ASN A 56 8.42 -3.33 4.38
C ASN A 56 7.55 -4.27 3.52
N VAL A 57 6.53 -3.71 2.86
CA VAL A 57 5.56 -4.44 2.02
C VAL A 57 6.12 -4.67 0.62
N MET A 58 7.07 -3.83 0.20
CA MET A 58 7.65 -3.88 -1.14
C MET A 58 9.08 -3.36 -1.11
N SER A 59 9.84 -3.68 -2.16
CA SER A 59 11.22 -3.23 -2.32
C SER A 59 11.45 -2.72 -3.74
N TYR A 60 12.09 -1.57 -3.89
CA TYR A 60 12.44 -1.04 -5.20
C TYR A 60 13.45 -1.95 -5.90
N ALA A 61 13.12 -2.35 -7.13
CA ALA A 61 13.90 -3.24 -7.96
C ALA A 61 14.31 -2.52 -9.27
N PRO A 62 15.54 -1.97 -9.34
CA PRO A 62 15.99 -1.17 -10.48
C PRO A 62 15.94 -1.91 -11.83
N LYS A 63 16.18 -3.23 -11.82
CA LYS A 63 16.17 -4.07 -13.04
C LYS A 63 14.83 -4.07 -13.77
N ILE A 64 13.73 -3.94 -13.03
CA ILE A 64 12.36 -3.90 -13.58
C ILE A 64 11.76 -2.48 -13.56
N LYS A 65 12.53 -1.48 -13.13
CA LYS A 65 12.09 -0.08 -12.98
C LYS A 65 10.77 0.03 -12.20
N GLY A 66 10.70 -0.66 -11.07
CA GLY A 66 9.49 -0.80 -10.27
C GLY A 66 9.77 -1.40 -8.90
N TYR A 67 8.74 -1.90 -8.26
CA TYR A 67 8.77 -2.51 -6.94
C TYR A 67 8.40 -3.98 -7.06
N LYS A 68 9.15 -4.83 -6.34
CA LYS A 68 8.72 -6.18 -6.04
C LYS A 68 7.91 -6.14 -4.76
N VAL A 69 6.75 -6.75 -4.78
CA VAL A 69 5.79 -6.76 -3.67
C VAL A 69 5.93 -8.08 -2.90
N ASP A 70 5.88 -7.99 -1.58
CA ASP A 70 5.66 -9.12 -0.68
C ASP A 70 4.16 -9.19 -0.36
N LEU A 71 3.44 -10.08 -1.05
CA LEU A 71 1.99 -10.19 -0.94
C LEU A 71 1.54 -10.54 0.49
N TYR A 72 2.29 -11.40 1.19
CA TYR A 72 1.97 -11.76 2.57
C TYR A 72 2.00 -10.52 3.48
N ARG A 73 3.06 -9.71 3.36
CA ARG A 73 3.16 -8.46 4.13
C ARG A 73 2.14 -7.42 3.71
N ALA A 74 1.76 -7.38 2.44
CA ALA A 74 0.71 -6.49 1.95
C ALA A 74 -0.64 -6.83 2.58
N GLU A 75 -0.99 -8.12 2.64
CA GLU A 75 -2.20 -8.62 3.30
C GLU A 75 -2.21 -8.28 4.79
N GLU A 76 -1.12 -8.55 5.51
CA GLU A 76 -1.00 -8.22 6.94
C GLU A 76 -1.19 -6.71 7.19
N ALA A 77 -0.53 -5.86 6.39
CA ALA A 77 -0.65 -4.41 6.49
C ALA A 77 -2.08 -3.93 6.21
N TYR A 78 -2.73 -4.48 5.17
CA TYR A 78 -4.09 -4.10 4.80
C TYR A 78 -5.11 -4.53 5.85
N PHE A 79 -5.04 -5.77 6.35
CA PHE A 79 -5.94 -6.24 7.40
C PHE A 79 -5.74 -5.50 8.71
N HIS A 80 -4.49 -5.16 9.06
CA HIS A 80 -4.24 -4.30 10.22
C HIS A 80 -4.92 -2.93 10.08
N TYR A 81 -4.86 -2.32 8.89
CA TYR A 81 -5.59 -1.08 8.60
C TYR A 81 -7.11 -1.24 8.76
N LEU A 82 -7.71 -2.31 8.22
CA LEU A 82 -9.14 -2.57 8.35
C LEU A 82 -9.57 -2.76 9.81
N ASN A 83 -8.78 -3.48 10.61
CA ASN A 83 -9.05 -3.67 12.03
C ASN A 83 -8.99 -2.35 12.81
N GLN A 84 -7.97 -1.52 12.56
CA GLN A 84 -7.88 -0.17 13.16
C GLN A 84 -9.11 0.69 12.81
N ARG A 85 -9.57 0.63 11.55
CA ARG A 85 -10.77 1.33 11.09
C ARG A 85 -12.04 0.83 11.80
N ALA A 86 -12.18 -0.48 11.99
CA ALA A 86 -13.31 -1.06 12.70
C ALA A 86 -13.33 -0.65 14.17
N GLU A 87 -12.17 -0.63 14.83
CA GLU A 87 -12.03 -0.14 16.21
C GLU A 87 -12.38 1.35 16.34
N GLU A 88 -11.92 2.19 15.40
CA GLU A 88 -12.24 3.64 15.38
C GLU A 88 -13.74 3.92 15.16
N LEU A 89 -14.45 3.03 14.47
CA LEU A 89 -15.89 3.14 14.19
C LEU A 89 -16.77 2.49 15.26
N THR A 90 -16.19 1.70 16.16
CA THR A 90 -16.94 1.09 17.27
C THR A 90 -16.98 2.09 18.43
N PRO A 91 -18.15 2.64 18.81
CA PRO A 91 -18.21 3.57 19.93
C PRO A 91 -17.72 2.88 21.20
N ALA A 92 -16.83 3.56 21.94
CA ALA A 92 -16.37 3.11 23.25
C ALA A 92 -17.60 2.79 24.12
N ARG A 93 -17.72 1.53 24.50
CA ARG A 93 -18.79 1.04 25.39
C ARG A 93 -18.66 1.64 26.77
#